data_AF-A0A284VTK4-F1
#
_entry.id   AF-A0A284VTK4-F1
#
_cell.length_a   1.000
_cell.length_b   1.000
_cell.length_c   1.000
_cell.angle_alpha   90.00
_cell.angle_beta   90.00
_cell.angle_gamma   90.00
#
_symmetry.space_group_name_H-M   'P 1'
#
loop_
_entity.id
_entity.type
_entity.pdbx_description
1 polymer ?
#
loop_
_entity_poly.entity_id
_entity_poly.type
_entity_poly.pdbx_seq_one_letter_code
_entity_poly.pdbx_strand_id
1 'polypeptide(L)'
;MDNIYLFTVRSSSSVIAALIGLYFVLRIWLKWNNIDIDVLKARVFLNKNFITKNWIHTFLSGAFLASHQFIDLLQSLNYIAKTGWVYQLSDILEFTALVFLVILAYEWFVMIFPRK
;
A
#
# COMPACT_ATOMS: atom_id res chain seq x y z
N MET A 1 6.84 28.58 -10.55
CA MET A 1 6.39 28.41 -9.16
C MET A 1 5.51 27.15 -8.99
N ASP A 2 4.95 26.61 -10.07
CA ASP A 2 3.99 25.48 -10.03
C ASP A 2 4.58 24.14 -9.57
N ASN A 3 5.89 23.94 -9.78
CA ASN A 3 6.56 22.67 -9.46
C ASN A 3 6.70 22.43 -7.94
N ILE A 4 6.77 23.50 -7.14
CA ILE A 4 6.87 23.40 -5.68
C ILE A 4 5.53 22.94 -5.10
N TYR A 5 4.41 23.49 -5.58
CA TYR A 5 3.07 23.13 -5.12
C TYR A 5 2.75 21.66 -5.38
N LEU A 6 3.06 21.16 -6.58
CA LEU A 6 2.83 19.76 -6.93
C LEU A 6 3.65 18.80 -6.06
N PHE A 7 4.92 19.13 -5.79
CA PHE A 7 5.77 18.34 -4.91
C PHE A 7 5.25 18.31 -3.47
N THR A 8 4.86 19.46 -2.92
CA THR A 8 4.33 19.55 -1.55
C THR A 8 3.01 18.81 -1.39
N VAL A 9 2.08 18.97 -2.35
CA VAL A 9 0.77 18.28 -2.32
C VAL A 9 0.97 16.77 -2.33
N ARG A 10 1.83 16.27 -3.23
CA ARG A 10 2.16 14.85 -3.34
C ARG A 10 2.85 14.28 -2.10
N SER A 11 3.84 14.99 -1.55
CA SER A 11 4.53 14.54 -0.33
C SER A 11 3.56 14.50 0.86
N SER A 12 2.71 15.51 0.99
CA SER A 12 1.70 15.57 2.05
C SER A 12 0.67 14.44 1.95
N SER A 13 0.22 14.07 0.74
CA SER A 13 -0.71 12.97 0.56
C SER A 13 -0.09 11.61 0.93
N SER A 14 1.19 11.41 0.63
CA SER A 14 1.92 10.19 1.00
C SER A 14 2.00 10.01 2.51
N VAL A 15 2.36 11.07 3.23
CA VAL A 15 2.43 11.06 4.69
C VAL A 15 1.06 10.76 5.31
N ILE A 16 -0.01 11.39 4.81
CA ILE A 16 -1.37 11.15 5.30
C ILE A 16 -1.79 9.69 5.06
N ALA A 17 -1.54 9.14 3.87
CA ALA A 17 -1.84 7.75 3.55
C ALA A 17 -1.06 6.79 4.47
N ALA A 18 0.22 7.05 4.71
CA ALA A 18 1.05 6.25 5.61
C ALA A 18 0.52 6.25 7.06
N LEU A 19 0.10 7.41 7.58
CA LEU A 19 -0.50 7.52 8.92
C LEU A 19 -1.83 6.76 9.02
N ILE A 20 -2.67 6.83 7.99
CA ILE A 20 -3.93 6.07 7.94
C ILE A 20 -3.65 4.57 7.93
N GLY A 21 -2.70 4.11 7.11
CA GLY A 21 -2.27 2.71 7.08
C GLY A 21 -1.75 2.25 8.44
N LEU A 22 -0.89 3.04 9.08
CA LEU A 22 -0.34 2.75 10.39
C LEU A 22 -1.44 2.65 11.46
N TYR A 23 -2.42 3.55 11.43
CA TYR A 23 -3.59 3.47 12.32
C TYR A 23 -4.35 2.15 12.15
N PHE A 24 -4.61 1.71 10.92
CA PHE A 24 -5.28 0.44 10.66
C PHE A 24 -4.47 -0.75 11.16
N VAL A 25 -3.16 -0.78 10.90
CA VAL A 25 -2.26 -1.87 11.35
C VAL A 25 -2.27 -1.98 12.87
N LEU A 26 -2.11 -0.87 13.59
CA LEU A 26 -2.14 -0.86 15.06
C LEU A 26 -3.48 -1.38 15.61
N ARG A 27 -4.59 -0.97 14.98
CA ARG A 27 -5.92 -1.41 15.41
C ARG A 27 -6.16 -2.90 15.16
N ILE A 28 -5.69 -3.42 14.02
CA ILE A 28 -5.73 -4.84 13.69
C ILE A 28 -4.89 -5.63 14.70
N TRP A 29 -3.68 -5.17 14.99
CA TRP A 29 -2.76 -5.82 15.92
C TRP A 29 -3.39 -6.03 17.30
N LEU A 30 -3.99 -4.98 17.87
CA LEU A 30 -4.65 -5.06 19.18
C LEU A 30 -5.82 -6.06 19.19
N LYS A 31 -6.51 -6.24 18.06
CA LYS A 31 -7.66 -7.14 17.98
C LYS A 31 -7.25 -8.57 17.67
N TRP A 32 -6.19 -8.77 16.90
CA TRP A 32 -5.69 -10.08 16.48
C TRP A 32 -5.44 -11.01 17.67
N ASN A 33 -4.91 -10.48 18.78
CA ASN A 33 -4.62 -11.27 19.97
C ASN A 33 -5.87 -11.88 20.66
N ASN A 34 -7.07 -11.42 20.30
CA ASN A 34 -8.33 -11.86 20.90
C ASN A 34 -9.24 -12.63 19.91
N ILE A 35 -8.77 -12.93 18.70
CA ILE A 35 -9.57 -13.60 17.67
C ILE A 35 -9.24 -15.09 17.64
N ASP A 36 -10.28 -15.92 17.60
CA ASP A 36 -10.15 -17.34 17.30
C ASP A 36 -9.67 -17.54 15.85
N ILE A 37 -8.45 -18.04 15.71
CA ILE A 37 -7.76 -18.22 14.43
C ILE A 37 -8.53 -19.18 13.53
N ASP A 38 -9.22 -20.18 14.08
CA ASP A 38 -9.96 -21.17 13.29
C ASP A 38 -11.21 -20.56 12.65
N VAL A 39 -11.90 -19.67 13.38
CA VAL A 39 -13.03 -18.90 12.85
C VAL A 39 -12.59 -17.92 11.77
N LEU A 40 -11.44 -17.26 11.97
CA LEU A 40 -10.87 -16.35 10.96
C LEU A 40 -10.49 -17.10 9.69
N LYS A 41 -9.81 -18.24 9.83
CA LYS A 41 -9.39 -19.10 8.73
C LYS A 41 -10.62 -19.55 7.92
N ALA A 42 -11.65 -20.07 8.59
CA ALA A 42 -12.89 -20.46 7.93
C ALA A 42 -13.54 -19.30 7.16
N ARG A 43 -13.60 -18.10 7.74
CA ARG A 43 -14.18 -16.91 7.11
C ARG A 43 -13.36 -16.43 5.90
N VAL A 44 -12.03 -16.45 6.00
CA VAL A 44 -11.12 -16.10 4.88
C VAL A 44 -11.32 -17.08 3.73
N PHE A 45 -11.34 -18.40 4.01
CA PHE A 45 -11.52 -19.42 2.98
C PHE A 45 -12.91 -19.41 2.35
N LEU A 46 -13.96 -19.14 3.12
CA LEU A 46 -15.33 -19.05 2.61
C LEU A 46 -15.54 -17.82 1.72
N ASN A 47 -14.85 -16.71 1.99
CA ASN A 47 -15.00 -15.48 1.21
C ASN A 47 -14.03 -15.45 0.02
N LYS A 48 -14.38 -16.14 -1.06
CA LYS A 48 -13.60 -16.18 -2.31
C LYS A 48 -13.30 -14.77 -2.85
N ASN A 49 -14.25 -13.84 -2.72
CA ASN A 49 -14.07 -12.46 -3.20
C ASN A 49 -12.99 -11.72 -2.40
N PHE A 50 -12.93 -11.94 -1.08
CA PHE A 50 -11.87 -11.38 -0.23
C PHE A 50 -10.50 -11.91 -0.63
N ILE A 51 -10.37 -13.22 -0.85
CA ILE A 51 -9.10 -13.82 -1.29
C ILE A 51 -8.65 -13.19 -2.61
N THR A 52 -9.53 -13.12 -3.60
CA THR A 52 -9.20 -12.55 -4.91
C THR A 52 -8.77 -11.09 -4.79
N LYS A 53 -9.49 -10.26 -4.03
CA LYS A 53 -9.13 -8.85 -3.84
C LYS A 53 -7.82 -8.66 -3.09
N ASN A 54 -7.60 -9.42 -2.01
CA ASN A 54 -6.37 -9.39 -1.23
C ASN A 54 -5.16 -9.76 -2.11
N TRP A 55 -5.28 -10.79 -2.93
CA TRP A 55 -4.25 -11.17 -3.89
C TRP A 55 -3.98 -10.07 -4.92
N ILE A 56 -5.01 -9.45 -5.48
CA ILE A 56 -4.87 -8.35 -6.43
C ILE A 56 -4.17 -7.15 -5.78
N HIS A 57 -4.57 -6.74 -4.58
CA HIS A 57 -3.97 -5.61 -3.88
C HIS A 57 -2.52 -5.87 -3.47
N THR A 58 -2.22 -7.08 -2.99
CA THR A 58 -0.86 -7.50 -2.66
C THR A 58 0.02 -7.54 -3.91
N PHE A 59 -0.49 -8.11 -5.01
CA PHE A 59 0.23 -8.19 -6.28
C PHE A 59 0.49 -6.80 -6.86
N LEU A 60 -0.51 -5.92 -6.90
CA LEU A 60 -0.36 -4.56 -7.41
C LEU A 60 0.62 -3.76 -6.55
N SER A 61 0.48 -3.79 -5.22
CA SER A 61 1.42 -3.13 -4.33
C SER A 61 2.85 -3.61 -4.55
N GLY A 62 3.05 -4.92 -4.65
CA GLY A 62 4.35 -5.52 -4.91
C GLY A 62 4.92 -5.12 -6.28
N ALA A 63 4.09 -5.15 -7.32
CA ALA A 63 4.49 -4.76 -8.67
C ALA A 63 4.90 -3.28 -8.77
N PHE A 64 4.15 -2.39 -8.11
CA PHE A 64 4.48 -0.97 -8.04
C PHE A 64 5.77 -0.72 -7.26
N LEU A 65 5.94 -1.36 -6.10
CA LEU A 65 7.16 -1.24 -5.30
C LEU A 65 8.38 -1.80 -6.04
N ALA A 66 8.24 -2.95 -6.70
CA ALA A 66 9.31 -3.55 -7.50
C ALA A 66 9.69 -2.66 -8.69
N SER A 67 8.70 -2.02 -9.32
CA SER A 67 8.94 -1.08 -10.42
C SER A 67 9.66 0.19 -9.95
N HIS A 68 9.28 0.74 -8.79
CA HIS A 68 10.01 1.83 -8.13
C HIS A 68 11.47 1.44 -7.88
N GLN A 69 11.69 0.29 -7.22
CA GLN A 69 13.04 -0.21 -6.92
C GLN A 69 13.87 -0.48 -8.18
N PHE A 70 13.22 -0.96 -9.25
CA PHE A 70 13.88 -1.22 -10.52
C PHE A 70 14.33 0.07 -11.20
N ILE A 71 13.51 1.12 -11.16
CA ILE A 71 13.88 2.44 -11.69
C ILE A 71 15.04 3.03 -10.90
N ASP A 72 14.98 2.98 -9.58
CA ASP A 72 16.05 3.47 -8.71
C ASP A 72 17.36 2.72 -8.94
N LEU A 73 17.28 1.40 -9.16
CA LEU A 73 18.43 0.58 -9.55
C LEU A 73 19.01 1.02 -10.90
N LEU A 74 18.18 1.21 -11.94
CA LEU A 74 18.63 1.69 -13.25
C LEU A 74 19.28 3.08 -13.18
N GLN A 75 18.76 3.97 -12.32
CA GLN A 75 19.38 5.27 -12.07
C GLN A 75 20.72 5.15 -11.33
N SER A 76 20.82 4.24 -10.36
CA SER A 76 22.06 4.01 -9.60
C SER A 76 23.19 3.47 -10.47
N LEU A 77 22.84 2.65 -11.46
CA LEU A 77 23.77 2.08 -12.44
C LEU A 77 24.07 3.02 -13.62
N ASN A 78 23.52 4.25 -13.60
CA ASN A 78 23.62 5.23 -14.69
C ASN A 78 23.11 4.72 -16.05
N TYR A 79 22.24 3.70 -16.08
CA TYR A 79 21.61 3.22 -17.32
C TYR A 79 20.52 4.19 -17.82
N ILE A 80 19.89 4.94 -16.92
CA ILE A 80 18.87 5.94 -17.24
C ILE A 80 19.31 7.29 -16.67
N ALA A 81 19.08 8.35 -17.44
CA ALA A 81 19.38 9.72 -17.02
C ALA A 81 18.56 10.11 -15.77
N LYS A 82 19.26 10.64 -14.76
CA LYS A 82 18.69 11.21 -13.53
C LYS A 82 17.98 12.52 -13.83
N THR A 83 16.85 12.42 -14.51
CA THR A 83 16.00 13.55 -14.89
C THR A 83 14.87 13.71 -13.88
N GLY A 84 14.40 14.94 -13.68
CA GLY A 84 13.30 15.23 -12.76
C GLY A 84 12.04 14.40 -13.04
N TRP A 85 11.78 14.05 -14.30
CA TRP A 85 10.63 13.24 -14.69
C TRP A 85 10.74 11.78 -14.20
N VAL A 86 11.92 11.17 -14.25
CA VAL A 86 12.12 9.79 -13.79
C VAL A 86 11.98 9.71 -12.27
N TYR A 87 12.48 10.71 -11.53
CA TYR A 87 12.24 10.83 -10.09
C TYR A 87 10.75 10.94 -9.77
N GLN A 88 10.04 11.83 -10.47
CA GLN A 88 8.59 11.97 -10.29
C GLN A 88 7.85 10.67 -10.55
N LEU A 89 8.22 9.92 -11.58
CA LEU A 89 7.61 8.63 -11.90
C LEU A 89 7.92 7.58 -10.83
N SER A 90 9.17 7.49 -10.38
CA SER A 90 9.60 6.56 -9.33
C SER A 90 8.79 6.77 -8.04
N ASP A 91 8.71 8.02 -7.59
CA ASP A 91 7.93 8.38 -6.41
C ASP A 91 6.42 8.06 -6.60
N ILE A 92 5.88 8.09 -7.85
CA ILE A 92 4.42 7.89 -8.09
C ILE A 92 4.11 6.42 -7.89
N LEU A 93 5.02 5.56 -8.34
CA LEU A 93 4.94 4.13 -8.14
C LEU A 93 4.99 3.80 -6.64
N GLU A 94 5.90 4.42 -5.89
CA GLU A 94 5.98 4.27 -4.43
C GLU A 94 4.67 4.69 -3.75
N PHE A 95 4.18 5.89 -4.04
CA PHE A 95 2.91 6.38 -3.48
C PHE A 95 1.73 5.45 -3.82
N THR A 96 1.67 4.98 -5.06
CA THR A 96 0.61 4.07 -5.52
C THR A 96 0.69 2.73 -4.78
N ALA A 97 1.90 2.21 -4.55
CA ALA A 97 2.11 1.00 -3.75
C ALA A 97 1.58 1.19 -2.32
N LEU A 98 1.87 2.33 -1.69
CA LEU A 98 1.36 2.67 -0.35
C LEU A 98 -0.16 2.74 -0.32
N VAL A 99 -0.81 3.33 -1.33
CA VAL A 99 -2.28 3.38 -1.43
C VAL A 99 -2.87 1.97 -1.46
N PHE A 100 -2.29 1.06 -2.24
CA PHE A 100 -2.75 -0.34 -2.27
C PHE A 100 -2.57 -1.05 -0.92
N LEU A 101 -1.47 -0.79 -0.20
CA LEU A 101 -1.27 -1.31 1.16
C LEU A 101 -2.30 -0.78 2.15
N VAL A 102 -2.66 0.50 2.05
CA VAL A 102 -3.70 1.10 2.91
C VAL A 102 -5.06 0.48 2.63
N ILE A 103 -5.42 0.29 1.35
CA ILE A 103 -6.66 -0.41 0.96
C ILE A 103 -6.65 -1.84 1.48
N LEU A 104 -5.53 -2.54 1.35
CA LEU A 104 -5.37 -3.90 1.84
C LEU A 104 -5.57 -3.97 3.36
N ALA A 105 -4.92 -3.08 4.12
CA ALA A 105 -5.09 -2.98 5.57
C ALA A 105 -6.56 -2.69 5.94
N TYR A 106 -7.24 -1.85 5.17
CA TYR A 106 -8.66 -1.56 5.38
C TYR A 106 -9.55 -2.79 5.13
N GLU A 107 -9.33 -3.56 4.06
CA GLU A 107 -10.10 -4.78 3.80
C GLU A 107 -9.94 -5.81 4.94
N TRP A 108 -8.72 -5.97 5.45
CA TRP A 108 -8.46 -6.79 6.64
C TRP A 108 -9.16 -6.26 7.88
N PHE A 109 -9.16 -4.96 8.09
CA PHE A 109 -9.90 -4.33 9.19
C PHE A 109 -11.40 -4.64 9.11
N VAL A 110 -12.02 -4.52 7.93
CA VAL A 110 -13.45 -4.83 7.72
C VAL A 110 -13.75 -6.31 7.95
N MET A 111 -12.88 -7.22 7.52
CA MET A 111 -13.06 -8.66 7.75
C MET A 111 -13.03 -9.01 9.25
N ILE A 112 -12.09 -8.42 9.97
CA ILE A 112 -11.87 -8.65 11.41
C ILE A 112 -13.00 -8.02 12.23
N PHE A 113 -13.47 -6.84 11.82
CA PHE A 113 -14.56 -6.10 12.45
C PHE A 113 -15.77 -6.05 11.51
N PRO A 114 -16.51 -7.17 11.33
CA PRO A 114 -17.76 -7.11 10.61
C PRO A 114 -18.69 -6.13 11.34
N ARG A 115 -19.25 -5.16 10.62
CA ARG A 115 -20.35 -4.35 11.16
C ARG A 115 -21.47 -5.33 11.54
N LYS A 116 -21.90 -5.28 12.80
CA LYS A 116 -23.10 -5.98 13.28
C LYS A 116 -24.33 -5.47 12.55
#